data_AF-A0A2E4J454-F1
#
_entry.id   AF-A0A2E4J454-F1
#
_cell.length_a   1.000
_cell.length_b   1.000
_cell.length_c   1.000
_cell.angle_alpha   90.00
_cell.angle_beta   90.00
_cell.angle_gamma   90.00
#
_symmetry.space_group_name_H-M   'P 1'
#
loop_
_entity.id
_entity.type
_entity.pdbx_description
1 polymer ?
#
loop_
_entity_poly.entity_id
_entity_poly.type
_entity_poly.pdbx_seq_one_letter_code
_entity_poly.pdbx_strand_id
1 'polypeptide(L)'
;MKTLSAENFTRARHFVKAKARPVDQALFDYTFEEGKPDAVWEALSAFANEDGGFGHGMEPNCRLHTSSMLGTITAFPYLLQTNAPADHPLVEKGINYLINTYDQNLKGWRMLPPEANDHPRAMWWGYDSVKADQEVIDNWGNPSACAGGEKRYA
;
A
#
# COMPACT_ATOMS: atom_id res chain seq x y z
N MET A 1 22.65 -17.79 7.63
CA MET A 1 21.72 -16.65 7.61
C MET A 1 22.32 -15.56 8.50
N LYS A 2 22.50 -14.32 8.03
CA LYS A 2 23.00 -13.22 8.88
C LYS A 2 21.82 -12.68 9.71
N THR A 3 21.99 -12.56 11.02
CA THR A 3 21.00 -11.98 11.94
C THR A 3 21.53 -10.66 12.51
N LEU A 4 20.62 -9.76 12.87
CA LEU A 4 20.98 -8.53 13.58
C LEU A 4 21.48 -8.87 14.99
N SER A 5 22.48 -8.11 15.48
CA SER A 5 22.84 -8.16 16.90
C SER A 5 21.68 -7.60 17.75
N ALA A 6 21.58 -8.03 19.00
CA ALA A 6 20.57 -7.54 19.94
C ALA A 6 20.61 -6.01 20.11
N GLU A 7 21.82 -5.44 20.11
CA GLU A 7 22.01 -3.99 20.15
C GLU A 7 21.44 -3.29 18.91
N ASN A 8 21.75 -3.78 17.71
CA ASN A 8 21.26 -3.17 16.47
C ASN A 8 19.74 -3.34 16.32
N PHE A 9 19.19 -4.47 16.77
CA PHE A 9 17.73 -4.64 16.86
C PHE A 9 17.11 -3.62 17.80
N THR A 10 17.69 -3.41 18.98
CA THR A 10 17.20 -2.43 19.96
C THR A 10 17.21 -1.00 19.40
N ARG A 11 18.25 -0.64 18.64
CA ARG A 11 18.34 0.67 17.96
C ARG A 11 17.26 0.81 16.87
N ALA A 12 17.05 -0.22 16.05
CA ALA A 12 16.02 -0.23 15.03
C ALA A 12 14.61 -0.14 15.63
N ARG A 13 14.34 -0.93 16.68
CA ARG A 13 13.11 -0.85 17.48
C ARG A 13 12.84 0.56 17.97
N HIS A 14 13.81 1.20 18.62
CA HIS A 14 13.65 2.58 19.12
C HIS A 14 13.34 3.56 17.98
N PHE A 15 14.01 3.43 16.84
CA PHE A 15 13.73 4.26 15.67
C PHE A 15 12.29 4.08 15.16
N VAL A 16 11.82 2.84 14.99
CA VAL A 16 10.46 2.55 14.52
C VAL A 16 9.43 3.13 15.49
N LYS A 17 9.57 2.84 16.79
CA LYS A 17 8.66 3.33 17.83
C LYS A 17 8.61 4.86 17.92
N ALA A 18 9.70 5.54 17.60
CA ALA A 18 9.78 7.01 17.69
C ALA A 18 9.40 7.74 16.40
N LYS A 19 9.54 7.12 15.23
CA LYS A 19 9.51 7.83 13.93
C LYS A 19 8.60 7.23 12.87
N ALA A 20 8.27 5.94 12.96
CA ALA A 20 7.44 5.30 11.95
C ALA A 20 5.98 5.78 12.05
N ARG A 21 5.18 5.57 10.99
CA ARG A 21 3.75 5.88 11.03
C ARG A 21 3.03 4.89 11.96
N PRO A 22 1.87 5.24 12.53
CA PRO A 22 1.13 4.34 13.42
C PRO A 22 0.90 2.94 12.82
N VAL A 23 0.58 2.83 11.54
CA VAL A 23 0.39 1.53 10.86
C VAL A 23 1.68 0.69 10.78
N ASP A 24 2.83 1.34 10.60
CA ASP A 24 4.14 0.68 10.57
C ASP A 24 4.59 0.26 11.97
N GLN A 25 4.27 1.07 12.99
CA GLN A 25 4.51 0.72 14.39
C GLN A 25 3.66 -0.49 14.79
N ALA A 26 2.35 -0.48 14.47
CA ALA A 26 1.47 -1.60 14.75
C ALA A 26 1.94 -2.90 14.06
N LEU A 27 2.38 -2.81 12.80
CA LEU A 27 2.93 -3.95 12.08
C LEU A 27 4.22 -4.48 12.72
N PHE A 28 5.10 -3.58 13.18
CA PHE A 28 6.30 -3.96 13.93
C PHE A 28 5.93 -4.71 15.21
N ASP A 29 4.93 -4.24 15.94
CA ASP A 29 4.50 -4.82 17.21
C ASP A 29 3.91 -6.20 17.01
N TYR A 30 3.06 -6.36 16.00
CA TYR A 30 2.55 -7.66 15.56
C TYR A 30 3.69 -8.62 15.19
N THR A 31 4.69 -8.14 14.45
CA THR A 31 5.76 -9.00 13.91
C THR A 31 6.78 -9.42 14.97
N PHE A 32 7.09 -8.53 15.94
CA PHE A 32 8.24 -8.70 16.83
C PHE A 32 7.92 -8.61 18.33
N GLU A 33 6.73 -8.16 18.73
CA GLU A 33 6.39 -7.84 20.13
C GLU A 33 5.06 -8.44 20.59
N GLU A 34 4.63 -9.57 19.99
CA GLU A 34 3.39 -10.27 20.34
C GLU A 34 2.13 -9.38 20.19
N GLY A 35 2.19 -8.35 19.35
CA GLY A 35 1.06 -7.51 19.01
C GLY A 35 -0.04 -8.28 18.30
N LYS A 36 -1.28 -7.79 18.39
CA LYS A 36 -2.44 -8.40 17.72
C LYS A 36 -2.64 -7.83 16.32
N PRO A 37 -3.09 -8.64 15.35
CA PRO A 37 -3.36 -8.15 13.99
C PRO A 37 -4.44 -7.06 13.96
N ASP A 38 -5.42 -7.11 14.88
CA ASP A 38 -6.48 -6.09 15.03
C ASP A 38 -5.93 -4.66 15.14
N ALA A 39 -4.81 -4.47 15.85
CA ALA A 39 -4.20 -3.14 16.00
C ALA A 39 -3.60 -2.63 14.68
N VAL A 40 -3.13 -3.53 13.83
CA VAL A 40 -2.66 -3.18 12.47
C VAL A 40 -3.86 -2.78 11.61
N TRP A 41 -4.95 -3.54 11.66
CA TRP A 41 -6.16 -3.25 10.88
C TRP A 41 -6.82 -1.94 11.31
N GLU A 42 -6.87 -1.67 12.61
CA GLU A 42 -7.36 -0.39 13.15
C GLU A 42 -6.50 0.77 12.65
N ALA A 43 -5.17 0.70 12.77
CA ALA A 43 -4.27 1.73 12.27
C ALA A 43 -4.34 1.90 10.74
N LEU A 44 -4.52 0.79 10.01
CA LEU A 44 -4.67 0.79 8.56
C LEU A 44 -5.99 1.43 8.11
N SER A 45 -7.06 1.30 8.91
CA SER A 45 -8.37 1.88 8.59
C SER A 45 -8.35 3.41 8.45
N ALA A 46 -7.40 4.09 9.10
CA ALA A 46 -7.20 5.53 8.96
C ALA A 46 -6.77 5.97 7.54
N PHE A 47 -6.37 5.02 6.69
CA PHE A 47 -6.01 5.25 5.29
C PHE A 47 -7.09 4.82 4.30
N ALA A 48 -8.16 4.15 4.75
CA ALA A 48 -9.23 3.67 3.90
C ALA A 48 -10.27 4.78 3.66
N ASN A 49 -10.78 4.87 2.43
CA ASN A 49 -11.90 5.73 2.07
C ASN A 49 -13.22 4.95 2.02
N GLU A 50 -14.34 5.68 1.96
CA GLU A 50 -15.69 5.10 1.90
C GLU A 50 -15.92 4.21 0.66
N ASP A 51 -15.26 4.51 -0.45
CA ASP A 51 -15.31 3.73 -1.70
C ASP A 51 -14.55 2.40 -1.64
N GLY A 52 -13.86 2.12 -0.52
CA GLY A 52 -13.09 0.92 -0.27
C GLY A 52 -11.62 0.98 -0.69
N GLY A 53 -11.22 1.99 -1.47
CA GLY A 53 -9.83 2.22 -1.81
C GLY A 53 -9.04 2.87 -0.67
N PHE A 54 -7.73 2.95 -0.84
CA PHE A 54 -6.84 3.59 0.13
C PHE A 54 -6.22 4.87 -0.43
N GLY A 55 -6.11 5.85 0.46
CA GLY A 55 -5.58 7.19 0.21
C GLY A 55 -4.89 7.74 1.46
N HIS A 56 -5.15 8.99 1.81
CA HIS A 56 -4.62 9.68 3.00
C HIS A 56 -3.10 9.51 3.25
N GLY A 57 -2.30 9.45 2.18
CA GLY A 57 -0.86 9.23 2.32
C GLY A 57 -0.44 7.80 2.66
N MET A 58 -1.25 6.80 2.25
CA MET A 58 -0.92 5.38 2.42
C MET A 58 0.43 5.02 1.78
N GLU A 59 0.73 5.54 0.58
CA GLU A 59 2.10 5.59 0.07
C GLU A 59 2.82 6.78 0.75
N PRO A 60 3.82 6.53 1.63
CA PRO A 60 4.69 7.57 2.21
C PRO A 60 5.12 8.75 1.31
N ASN A 61 5.36 8.53 0.02
CA ASN A 61 5.85 9.50 -0.96
C ASN A 61 4.73 10.19 -1.76
N CYS A 62 3.46 9.93 -1.47
CA CYS A 62 2.33 10.58 -2.14
C CYS A 62 1.28 10.98 -1.09
N ARG A 63 1.05 12.28 -0.89
CA ARG A 63 0.08 12.80 0.09
C ARG A 63 -1.33 12.95 -0.48
N LEU A 64 -1.67 12.17 -1.50
CA LEU A 64 -3.02 12.12 -2.04
C LEU A 64 -3.99 11.62 -0.98
N HIS A 65 -5.11 12.33 -0.83
CA HIS A 65 -6.14 11.98 0.15
C HIS A 65 -7.13 10.96 -0.42
N THR A 66 -7.51 11.10 -1.68
CA THR A 66 -8.48 10.23 -2.34
C THR A 66 -7.91 8.84 -2.60
N SER A 67 -8.81 7.89 -2.85
CA SER A 67 -8.45 6.54 -3.22
C SER A 67 -7.64 6.51 -4.50
N SER A 68 -6.62 5.67 -4.51
CA SER A 68 -5.83 5.40 -5.71
C SER A 68 -5.43 3.93 -5.77
N MET A 69 -5.09 3.48 -6.97
CA MET A 69 -4.48 2.17 -7.16
C MET A 69 -3.19 2.08 -6.32
N LEU A 70 -2.30 3.09 -6.41
CA LEU A 70 -1.05 3.16 -5.63
C LEU A 70 -1.27 3.00 -4.12
N GLY A 71 -2.20 3.77 -3.55
CA GLY A 71 -2.54 3.66 -2.14
C GLY A 71 -3.07 2.27 -1.78
N THR A 72 -3.95 1.71 -2.61
CA THR A 72 -4.59 0.42 -2.37
C THR A 72 -3.59 -0.75 -2.40
N ILE A 73 -2.70 -0.84 -3.39
CA ILE A 73 -1.64 -1.88 -3.36
C ILE A 73 -0.60 -1.63 -2.28
N THR A 74 -0.44 -0.40 -1.79
CA THR A 74 0.45 -0.14 -0.65
C THR A 74 -0.17 -0.64 0.66
N ALA A 75 -1.51 -0.64 0.79
CA ALA A 75 -2.23 -1.13 1.96
C ALA A 75 -2.33 -2.66 2.04
N PHE A 76 -2.55 -3.35 0.91
CA PHE A 76 -2.78 -4.79 0.88
C PHE A 76 -1.67 -5.64 1.54
N PRO A 77 -0.37 -5.31 1.43
CA PRO A 77 0.68 -6.02 2.15
C PRO A 77 0.49 -6.07 3.67
N TYR A 78 -0.10 -5.04 4.29
CA TYR A 78 -0.39 -5.07 5.73
C TYR A 78 -1.45 -6.11 6.08
N LEU A 79 -2.48 -6.23 5.24
CA LEU A 79 -3.55 -7.24 5.38
C LEU A 79 -2.99 -8.65 5.16
N LEU A 80 -2.14 -8.83 4.14
CA LEU A 80 -1.50 -10.12 3.85
C LEU A 80 -0.57 -10.57 4.97
N GLN A 81 0.31 -9.69 5.47
CA GLN A 81 1.27 -10.03 6.53
C GLN A 81 0.60 -10.37 7.86
N THR A 82 -0.59 -9.82 8.11
CA THR A 82 -1.38 -10.09 9.31
C THR A 82 -2.38 -11.24 9.14
N ASN A 83 -2.34 -11.94 8.00
CA ASN A 83 -3.30 -13.00 7.64
C ASN A 83 -4.75 -12.56 7.82
N ALA A 84 -5.08 -11.34 7.38
CA ALA A 84 -6.45 -10.84 7.43
C ALA A 84 -7.41 -11.83 6.74
N PRO A 85 -8.54 -12.21 7.38
CA PRO A 85 -9.54 -13.06 6.76
C PRO A 85 -10.04 -12.48 5.43
N ALA A 86 -10.41 -13.35 4.49
CA ALA A 86 -10.91 -12.92 3.18
C ALA A 86 -12.22 -12.12 3.27
N ASP A 87 -13.02 -12.37 4.31
CA ASP A 87 -14.26 -11.66 4.65
C ASP A 87 -14.02 -10.46 5.59
N HIS A 88 -12.77 -10.11 5.88
CA HIS A 88 -12.48 -8.90 6.65
C HIS A 88 -12.92 -7.66 5.85
N PRO A 89 -13.61 -6.67 6.47
CA PRO A 89 -14.18 -5.54 5.73
C PRO A 89 -13.17 -4.74 4.89
N LEU A 90 -11.94 -4.56 5.38
CA LEU A 90 -10.88 -3.88 4.60
C LEU A 90 -10.45 -4.67 3.36
N VAL A 91 -10.47 -6.00 3.42
CA VAL A 91 -10.14 -6.88 2.29
C VAL A 91 -11.26 -6.84 1.26
N GLU A 92 -12.50 -7.09 1.70
CA GLU A 92 -13.68 -7.12 0.83
C GLU A 92 -13.88 -5.78 0.11
N LYS A 93 -13.86 -4.67 0.86
CA LYS A 93 -14.01 -3.33 0.28
C LYS A 93 -12.86 -2.96 -0.66
N GLY A 94 -11.63 -3.29 -0.29
CA GLY A 94 -10.46 -3.05 -1.15
C GLY A 94 -10.53 -3.82 -2.46
N ILE A 95 -10.94 -5.09 -2.42
CA ILE A 95 -11.13 -5.91 -3.62
C ILE A 95 -12.26 -5.34 -4.48
N ASN A 96 -13.39 -4.96 -3.88
CA ASN A 96 -14.50 -4.35 -4.60
C ASN A 96 -14.09 -3.02 -5.25
N TYR A 97 -13.31 -2.18 -4.58
CA TYR A 97 -12.72 -0.99 -5.17
C TYR A 97 -11.90 -1.31 -6.42
N LEU A 98 -11.01 -2.32 -6.35
CA LEU A 98 -10.20 -2.73 -7.50
C LEU A 98 -11.08 -3.22 -8.65
N ILE A 99 -12.07 -4.08 -8.39
CA ILE A 99 -12.99 -4.56 -9.41
C ILE A 99 -13.73 -3.40 -10.08
N ASN A 100 -14.24 -2.45 -9.29
CA ASN A 100 -15.04 -1.34 -9.77
C ASN A 100 -14.22 -0.27 -10.52
N THR A 101 -12.92 -0.18 -10.26
CA THR A 101 -12.02 0.80 -10.89
C THR A 101 -11.17 0.24 -12.02
N TYR A 102 -11.35 -1.05 -12.36
CA TYR A 102 -10.63 -1.68 -13.46
C TYR A 102 -11.05 -1.07 -14.81
N ASP A 103 -10.07 -0.55 -15.55
CA ASP A 103 -10.29 -0.01 -16.89
C ASP A 103 -10.16 -1.13 -17.93
N GLN A 104 -11.29 -1.55 -18.49
CA GLN A 104 -11.37 -2.63 -19.48
C GLN A 104 -10.64 -2.30 -20.79
N ASN A 105 -10.57 -1.02 -21.17
CA ASN A 105 -9.91 -0.61 -22.40
C ASN A 105 -8.39 -0.69 -22.23
N LEU A 106 -7.90 -0.29 -21.05
CA LEU A 106 -6.48 -0.41 -20.69
C LEU A 106 -6.07 -1.80 -20.24
N LYS A 107 -7.06 -2.65 -19.90
CA LYS A 107 -6.87 -3.95 -19.24
C LYS A 107 -6.08 -3.81 -17.92
N GLY A 108 -6.32 -2.73 -17.17
CA GLY A 108 -5.58 -2.45 -15.94
C GLY A 108 -6.11 -1.26 -15.15
N TRP A 109 -5.30 -0.78 -14.20
CA TRP A 109 -5.59 0.40 -13.38
C TRP A 109 -4.54 1.47 -13.61
N ARG A 110 -4.98 2.73 -13.72
CA ARG A 110 -4.07 3.86 -13.63
C ARG A 110 -3.60 4.00 -12.17
N MET A 111 -2.29 4.20 -11.97
CA MET A 111 -1.69 4.21 -10.63
C MET A 111 -2.19 5.34 -9.74
N LEU A 112 -2.35 6.52 -10.34
CA LEU A 112 -2.78 7.75 -9.68
C LEU A 112 -3.86 8.42 -10.54
N PRO A 113 -4.84 9.09 -9.91
CA PRO A 113 -5.79 9.94 -10.63
C PRO A 113 -5.17 11.34 -10.88
N PRO A 114 -5.78 12.17 -11.75
CA PRO A 114 -5.25 13.50 -12.09
C PRO A 114 -4.99 14.41 -10.87
N GLU A 115 -5.86 14.32 -9.87
CA GLU A 115 -5.81 15.09 -8.62
C GLU A 115 -4.50 14.83 -7.85
N ALA A 116 -3.81 13.71 -8.08
CA ALA A 116 -2.50 13.46 -7.49
C ALA A 116 -1.51 14.61 -7.75
N ASN A 117 -1.64 15.31 -8.89
CA ASN A 117 -0.79 16.45 -9.22
C ASN A 117 -0.96 17.66 -8.30
N ASP A 118 -2.10 17.76 -7.59
CA ASP A 118 -2.41 18.85 -6.68
C ASP A 118 -1.97 18.57 -5.23
N HIS A 119 -1.38 17.40 -4.97
CA HIS A 119 -0.93 16.99 -3.64
C HIS A 119 0.61 16.83 -3.56
N PRO A 120 1.23 17.10 -2.39
CA PRO A 120 2.65 16.87 -2.19
C PRO A 120 3.04 15.41 -2.49
N ARG A 121 4.03 15.23 -3.36
CA ARG A 121 4.43 13.90 -3.84
C ARG A 121 5.87 13.90 -4.31
N ALA A 122 6.50 12.73 -4.35
CA ALA A 122 7.78 12.56 -5.00
C ALA A 122 7.65 12.80 -6.52
N MET A 123 8.73 13.27 -7.14
CA MET A 123 8.74 13.66 -8.56
C MET A 123 8.36 12.53 -9.53
N TRP A 124 8.58 11.27 -9.14
CA TRP A 124 8.22 10.07 -9.92
C TRP A 124 6.76 9.63 -9.74
N TRP A 125 6.03 10.19 -8.77
CA TRP A 125 4.62 9.94 -8.56
C TRP A 125 3.81 11.09 -9.14
N GLY A 126 3.53 11.08 -10.44
CA GLY A 126 2.69 12.09 -11.09
C GLY A 126 1.70 11.46 -12.03
N TYR A 127 0.64 12.20 -12.34
CA TYR A 127 -0.27 11.83 -13.42
C TYR A 127 0.10 12.62 -14.67
N ASP A 128 0.33 11.93 -15.79
CA ASP A 128 0.53 12.53 -17.10
C ASP A 128 -0.58 12.01 -18.03
N SER A 129 -1.53 12.87 -18.43
CA SER A 129 -2.66 12.45 -19.28
C SER A 129 -2.25 11.92 -20.64
N VAL A 130 -1.07 12.29 -21.15
CA VAL A 130 -0.55 11.83 -22.44
C VAL A 130 0.07 10.44 -22.31
N LYS A 131 0.61 10.12 -21.14
CA LYS A 131 1.31 8.86 -20.87
C LYS A 131 0.56 7.91 -19.96
N ALA A 132 -0.55 8.32 -19.35
CA ALA A 132 -1.24 7.55 -18.31
C ALA A 132 -1.59 6.12 -18.77
N ASP A 133 -1.98 5.99 -20.04
CA ASP A 133 -2.32 4.70 -20.64
C ASP A 133 -1.06 3.91 -21.00
N GLN A 134 -0.02 4.60 -21.47
CA GLN A 134 1.29 4.01 -21.78
C GLN A 134 2.02 3.53 -20.51
N GLU A 135 1.87 4.22 -19.38
CA GLU A 135 2.39 3.80 -18.08
C GLU A 135 1.77 2.48 -17.61
N VAL A 136 0.47 2.28 -17.89
CA VAL A 136 -0.20 1.01 -17.61
C VAL A 136 0.36 -0.12 -18.48
N ILE A 137 0.63 0.17 -19.76
CA ILE A 137 1.11 -0.80 -20.75
C ILE A 137 2.59 -1.16 -20.53
N ASP A 138 3.45 -0.17 -20.28
CA ASP A 138 4.91 -0.34 -20.22
C ASP A 138 5.43 -0.65 -18.81
N ASN A 139 4.79 -0.09 -17.78
CA ASN A 139 5.32 -0.05 -16.41
C ASN A 139 4.49 -0.85 -15.40
N TRP A 140 3.74 -1.87 -15.85
CA TRP A 140 3.12 -2.87 -14.95
C TRP A 140 4.15 -3.69 -14.11
N GLY A 141 5.44 -3.31 -14.14
CA GLY A 141 6.54 -3.91 -13.39
C GLY A 141 6.61 -3.56 -11.89
N ASN A 142 5.79 -2.65 -11.36
CA ASN A 142 5.77 -2.35 -9.91
C ASN A 142 4.57 -2.96 -9.14
N PRO A 143 3.34 -3.04 -9.68
CA PRO A 143 2.23 -3.75 -9.01
C PRO A 143 2.36 -5.27 -9.07
N SER A 144 3.08 -5.82 -10.05
CA SER A 144 3.26 -7.27 -10.19
C SER A 144 3.93 -7.91 -8.97
N ALA A 145 4.77 -7.19 -8.22
CA ALA A 145 5.33 -7.72 -6.97
C ALA A 145 4.30 -7.84 -5.82
N CYS A 146 3.21 -7.06 -5.84
CA CYS A 146 2.17 -7.08 -4.79
C CYS A 146 0.89 -7.83 -5.22
N ALA A 147 0.57 -7.86 -6.52
CA ALA A 147 -0.64 -8.51 -7.05
C ALA A 147 -0.35 -9.83 -7.79
N GLY A 148 0.90 -10.11 -8.15
CA GLY A 148 1.31 -11.31 -8.88
C GLY A 148 2.45 -12.00 -8.16
N GLY A 149 2.13 -12.93 -7.26
CA GLY A 149 3.11 -13.92 -6.85
C GLY A 149 3.48 -14.80 -8.04
N GLU A 150 4.41 -14.36 -8.89
CA GLU A 150 5.31 -15.17 -9.70
C GLU A 150 6.26 -14.29 -10.51
N LYS A 151 7.55 -14.40 -10.16
CA LYS A 151 8.64 -13.82 -10.94
C LYS A 151 8.66 -14.45 -12.33
N ARG A 152 8.43 -13.65 -13.38
CA ARG A 152 8.92 -14.01 -14.72
C ARG A 152 10.33 -13.45 -14.87
N TYR A 153 11.32 -14.26 -14.50
CA TYR A 153 12.64 -14.13 -15.09
C TYR A 153 12.57 -14.77 -16.48
N ALA A 154 12.80 -13.97 -17.51
CA ALA A 154 13.35 -14.43 -18.78
C ALA A 154 14.85 -14.12 -18.77
#